data_AF-A0A2B4T0U3-F1
#
_entry.id   AF-A0A2B4T0U3-F1
#
_cell.length_a   1.000
_cell.length_b   1.000
_cell.length_c   1.000
_cell.angle_alpha   90.00
_cell.angle_beta   90.00
_cell.angle_gamma   90.00
#
_symmetry.space_group_name_H-M   'P 1'
#
loop_
_entity.id
_entity.type
_entity.pdbx_description
1 polymer ?
#
loop_
_entity_poly.entity_id
_entity_poly.type
_entity_poly.pdbx_seq_one_letter_code
_entity_poly.pdbx_strand_id
1 'polypeptide(L)'
;YGNGMDKQLRHCSCSGGFVIGPYRHKARTVKRGKVWQKVADNLNSQAILKFLVTKKSVREHLKLLLDKYRAKMQKERRDSGVEVEETELDRTLEDINEKWEAAEEQDILLLNNKKKTEEDRAMGEEVRKRECEKLRETIKRKREGEGSSEPTKKTSRKGGNDTIEFLREKANIDMAMKQEQKARREEHER
;
A
#
# COMPACT_ATOMS: atom_id res chain seq x y z
N TYR A 1 22.36 42.55 14.11
CA TYR A 1 21.23 42.40 13.16
C TYR A 1 20.62 41.00 13.23
N GLY A 2 20.24 40.56 14.43
CA GLY A 2 19.62 39.25 14.65
C GLY A 2 18.23 39.42 15.23
N ASN A 3 17.32 38.56 14.79
CA ASN A 3 16.24 38.02 15.61
C ASN A 3 14.95 38.85 15.67
N GLY A 4 14.43 39.26 14.51
CA GLY A 4 13.02 39.59 14.33
C GLY A 4 12.12 38.34 14.25
N MET A 5 12.60 37.25 13.64
CA MET A 5 11.85 35.99 13.51
C MET A 5 11.84 35.16 14.81
N ASP A 6 12.96 35.14 15.56
CA ASP A 6 13.03 34.38 16.83
C ASP A 6 12.14 34.98 17.92
N LYS A 7 11.90 36.30 17.89
CA LYS A 7 10.94 36.97 18.80
C LYS A 7 9.49 36.64 18.43
N GLN A 8 9.23 36.18 17.22
CA GLN A 8 7.88 35.91 16.69
C GLN A 8 7.47 34.45 16.78
N LEU A 9 8.43 33.52 16.76
CA LEU A 9 8.15 32.17 17.22
C LEU A 9 7.63 32.17 18.67
N ARG A 10 8.19 33.07 19.52
CA ARG A 10 7.70 33.28 20.89
C ARG A 10 6.27 33.84 20.98
N HIS A 11 5.90 34.79 20.11
CA HIS A 11 4.57 35.44 20.16
C HIS A 11 3.47 34.59 19.47
N CYS A 12 3.82 33.79 18.46
CA CYS A 12 2.87 32.99 17.69
C CYS A 12 2.43 31.70 18.42
N SER A 13 3.18 31.26 19.44
CA SER A 13 2.83 30.09 20.28
C SER A 13 1.75 30.37 21.34
N CYS A 14 1.52 31.62 21.74
CA CYS A 14 0.47 31.94 22.73
C CYS A 14 -0.94 31.99 22.12
N SER A 15 -1.03 32.04 20.78
CA SER A 15 -2.30 32.19 20.04
C SER A 15 -2.52 31.11 18.98
N GLY A 16 -2.10 29.86 19.24
CA GLY A 16 -2.56 28.69 18.49
C GLY A 16 -2.19 28.65 16.99
N GLY A 17 -1.13 29.35 16.56
CA GLY A 17 -0.79 29.49 15.13
C GLY A 17 -0.22 28.23 14.46
N PHE A 18 0.35 27.30 15.24
CA PHE A 18 0.94 26.05 14.73
C PHE A 18 -0.05 24.86 14.71
N VAL A 19 -1.36 25.12 14.76
CA VAL A 19 -2.40 24.07 14.65
C VAL A 19 -2.46 23.45 13.24
N ILE A 20 -1.83 24.09 12.25
CA ILE A 20 -1.81 23.64 10.85
C ILE A 20 -0.50 22.90 10.57
N GLY A 21 -0.43 21.63 10.97
CA GLY A 21 0.75 20.77 10.76
C GLY A 21 0.86 20.23 9.33
N PRO A 22 1.81 20.68 8.49
CA PRO A 22 1.95 20.18 7.10
C PRO A 22 2.40 18.72 7.02
N TYR A 23 2.96 18.18 8.10
CA TYR A 23 3.38 16.78 8.25
C TYR A 23 2.18 15.81 8.32
N ARG A 24 0.98 16.27 8.71
CA ARG A 24 -0.24 15.44 8.77
C ARG A 24 -0.77 14.99 7.40
N HIS A 25 -0.17 15.49 6.33
CA HIS A 25 -0.56 15.18 4.96
C HIS A 25 0.61 14.58 4.19
N LYS A 26 0.32 13.51 3.46
CA LYS A 26 1.27 12.84 2.57
C LYS A 26 2.03 13.82 1.69
N ALA A 27 3.33 13.58 1.55
CA ALA A 27 4.23 14.31 0.67
C ALA A 27 3.69 14.38 -0.75
N ARG A 28 4.01 15.49 -1.42
CA ARG A 28 3.65 15.75 -2.83
C ARG A 28 2.14 15.73 -3.11
N THR A 29 1.29 15.94 -2.10
CA THR A 29 -0.16 16.08 -2.30
C THR A 29 -0.60 17.54 -2.42
N VAL A 30 -1.67 17.78 -3.18
CA VAL A 30 -2.33 19.10 -3.28
C VAL A 30 -2.83 19.57 -1.91
N LYS A 31 -3.34 18.65 -1.07
CA LYS A 31 -3.79 18.95 0.31
C LYS A 31 -2.65 19.54 1.15
N ARG A 32 -1.47 18.92 1.13
CA ARG A 32 -0.27 19.45 1.79
C ARG A 32 0.12 20.81 1.25
N GLY A 33 0.03 21.02 -0.07
CA GLY A 33 0.26 22.31 -0.71
C GLY A 33 -0.68 23.42 -0.23
N LYS A 34 -1.97 23.13 -0.06
CA LYS A 34 -2.97 24.06 0.49
C LYS A 34 -2.67 24.43 1.95
N VAL A 35 -2.22 23.46 2.73
CA VAL A 35 -1.79 23.68 4.12
C VAL A 35 -0.61 24.64 4.19
N TRP A 36 0.42 24.44 3.35
CA TRP A 36 1.54 25.38 3.26
C TRP A 36 1.14 26.79 2.82
N GLN A 37 0.16 26.89 1.91
CA GLN A 37 -0.39 28.18 1.50
C GLN A 37 -1.06 28.87 2.69
N LYS A 38 -1.91 28.15 3.44
CA LYS A 38 -2.58 28.69 4.64
C LYS A 38 -1.57 29.18 5.70
N VAL A 39 -0.46 28.48 5.89
CA VAL A 39 0.60 28.93 6.81
C VAL A 39 1.23 30.24 6.30
N ALA A 40 1.54 30.34 5.01
CA ALA A 40 2.08 31.56 4.44
C ALA A 40 1.08 32.74 4.54
N ASP A 41 -0.19 32.49 4.25
CA ASP A 41 -1.25 33.51 4.34
C ASP A 41 -1.41 34.00 5.78
N ASN A 42 -1.41 33.09 6.76
CA ASN A 42 -1.46 33.41 8.18
C ASN A 42 -0.26 34.29 8.60
N LEU A 43 0.95 33.95 8.13
CA LEU A 43 2.16 34.75 8.42
C LEU A 43 2.05 36.14 7.79
N ASN A 44 1.62 36.25 6.54
CA ASN A 44 1.47 37.54 5.86
C ASN A 44 0.35 38.40 6.44
N SER A 45 -0.66 37.79 7.09
CA SER A 45 -1.78 38.50 7.74
C SER A 45 -1.43 39.13 9.09
N GLN A 46 -0.23 38.87 9.64
CA GLN A 46 0.19 39.42 10.92
C GLN A 46 0.33 40.95 10.85
N ALA A 47 -0.46 41.66 11.65
CA ALA A 47 -0.49 43.13 11.66
C ALA A 47 0.78 43.75 12.28
N ILE A 48 1.40 43.04 13.23
CA ILE A 48 2.56 43.52 13.99
C ILE A 48 3.84 43.42 13.16
N LEU A 49 4.00 42.34 12.39
CA LEU A 49 5.10 42.17 11.46
C LEU A 49 4.58 41.82 10.08
N LYS A 50 4.83 42.73 9.14
CA LYS A 50 4.52 42.54 7.74
C LYS A 50 5.51 41.56 7.13
N PHE A 51 5.13 40.29 7.08
CA PHE A 51 5.84 39.28 6.33
C PHE A 51 5.46 39.35 4.85
N LEU A 52 6.44 39.07 3.98
CA LEU A 52 6.24 38.86 2.55
C LEU A 52 6.78 37.48 2.19
N VAL A 53 6.09 36.45 2.67
CA VAL A 53 6.50 35.05 2.49
C VAL A 53 5.58 34.32 1.52
N THR A 54 6.18 33.46 0.71
CA THR A 54 5.46 32.50 -0.14
C THR A 54 5.45 31.12 0.52
N LYS A 55 4.50 30.25 0.14
CA LYS A 55 4.48 28.85 0.58
C LYS A 55 5.81 28.10 0.38
N LYS A 56 6.58 28.47 -0.65
CA LYS A 56 7.92 27.91 -0.93
C LYS A 56 8.91 28.37 0.13
N SER A 57 8.99 29.69 0.38
CA SER A 57 9.92 30.23 1.38
C SER A 57 9.67 29.70 2.79
N VAL A 58 8.40 29.54 3.20
CA VAL A 58 8.06 28.99 4.52
C VAL A 58 8.56 27.54 4.64
N ARG A 59 8.36 26.74 3.59
CA ARG A 59 8.82 25.34 3.57
C ARG A 59 10.35 25.25 3.64
N GLU A 60 11.06 25.99 2.79
CA GLU A 60 12.52 25.98 2.77
C GLU A 60 13.10 26.48 4.09
N HIS A 61 12.48 27.49 4.70
CA HIS A 61 12.92 28.01 5.99
C HIS A 61 12.70 27.01 7.13
N LEU A 62 11.55 26.34 7.18
CA LEU A 62 11.31 25.29 8.18
C LEU A 62 12.33 24.16 8.02
N LYS A 63 12.60 23.73 6.78
CA LYS A 63 13.59 22.70 6.50
C LYS A 63 14.97 23.11 7.04
N LEU A 64 15.41 24.33 6.75
CA LEU A 64 16.68 24.86 7.24
C LEU A 64 16.74 24.86 8.78
N LEU A 65 15.65 25.22 9.47
CA LEU A 65 15.60 25.22 10.93
C LEU A 65 15.74 23.81 11.51
N LEU A 66 15.03 22.83 10.92
CA LEU A 66 15.12 21.43 11.34
C LEU A 66 16.51 20.85 11.06
N ASP A 67 17.11 21.16 9.91
CA ASP A 67 18.47 20.71 9.57
C ASP A 67 19.50 21.28 10.55
N LYS A 68 19.38 22.55 10.92
CA LYS A 68 20.24 23.18 11.94
C LYS A 68 20.07 22.55 13.31
N TYR A 69 18.84 22.29 13.72
CA TYR A 69 18.54 21.63 14.99
C TYR A 69 19.17 20.23 15.05
N ARG A 70 18.97 19.40 14.01
CA ARG A 70 19.60 18.07 13.90
C ARG A 70 21.12 18.14 13.98
N ALA A 71 21.73 19.08 13.26
CA ALA A 71 23.18 19.27 13.26
C ALA A 71 23.70 19.68 14.65
N LYS A 72 22.99 20.56 15.36
CA LYS A 72 23.30 20.94 16.75
C LYS A 72 23.25 19.73 17.67
N MET A 73 22.14 18.98 17.68
CA MET A 73 21.99 17.78 18.52
C MET A 73 23.05 16.71 18.22
N GLN A 74 23.38 16.49 16.94
CA GLN A 74 24.41 15.51 16.55
C GLN A 74 25.83 15.96 16.95
N LYS A 75 26.08 17.27 17.00
CA LYS A 75 27.35 17.83 17.46
C LYS A 75 27.44 17.71 18.98
N GLU A 76 26.39 18.07 19.71
CA GLU A 76 26.34 17.97 21.17
C GLU A 76 26.53 16.53 21.65
N ARG A 77 25.86 15.55 21.01
CA ARG A 77 26.07 14.12 21.27
C ARG A 77 27.50 13.65 21.03
N ARG A 78 28.24 14.30 20.11
CA ARG A 78 29.63 13.95 19.79
C ARG A 78 30.65 14.62 20.69
N ASP A 79 30.41 15.87 21.08
CA ASP A 79 31.44 16.75 21.64
C ASP A 79 31.46 16.81 23.18
N SER A 80 30.31 16.84 23.88
CA SER A 80 30.32 17.22 25.30
C SER A 80 30.14 16.07 26.29
N GLY A 81 29.47 14.97 25.95
CA GLY A 81 29.09 13.94 26.93
C GLY A 81 28.31 14.48 28.16
N VAL A 82 27.92 15.76 28.12
CA VAL A 82 27.34 16.56 29.18
C VAL A 82 26.13 17.26 28.57
N GLU A 83 25.02 17.16 29.30
CA GLU A 83 23.72 17.72 28.98
C GLU A 83 23.80 19.24 28.78
N VAL A 84 23.35 19.71 27.62
CA VAL A 84 23.23 21.12 27.30
C VAL A 84 21.85 21.59 27.75
N GLU A 85 21.76 22.77 28.37
CA GLU A 85 20.48 23.37 28.76
C GLU A 85 19.56 23.55 27.55
N GLU A 86 18.51 22.73 27.49
CA GLU A 86 17.52 22.76 26.42
C GLU A 86 16.64 24.00 26.52
N THR A 87 16.73 24.88 25.53
CA THR A 87 15.85 26.04 25.48
C THR A 87 14.41 25.61 25.11
N GLU A 88 13.41 26.41 25.48
CA GLU A 88 12.01 26.18 25.06
C GLU A 88 11.87 26.09 23.52
N LEU A 89 12.71 26.83 22.79
CA LEU A 89 12.78 26.78 21.34
C LEU A 89 13.30 25.42 20.86
N ASP A 90 14.33 24.88 21.49
CA ASP A 90 14.89 23.56 21.16
C ASP A 90 13.84 22.46 21.38
N ARG A 91 13.13 22.48 22.51
CA ARG A 91 12.02 21.54 22.78
C ARG A 91 10.89 21.63 21.75
N THR A 92 10.56 22.85 21.32
CA THR A 92 9.55 23.05 20.27
C THR A 92 10.02 22.51 18.92
N LEU A 93 11.29 22.73 18.58
CA LEU A 93 11.89 22.20 17.36
C LEU A 93 11.97 20.67 17.38
N GLU A 94 12.21 20.08 18.55
CA GLU A 94 12.18 18.63 18.77
C GLU A 94 10.80 18.03 18.49
N ASP A 95 9.74 18.53 19.14
CA ASP A 95 8.36 18.06 18.90
C ASP A 95 7.94 18.20 17.44
N ILE A 96 8.32 19.30 16.79
CA ILE A 96 8.10 19.46 15.35
C ILE A 96 8.89 18.42 14.58
N ASN A 97 10.17 18.23 14.89
CA ASN A 97 11.05 17.29 14.19
C ASN A 97 10.54 15.84 14.30
N GLU A 98 10.14 15.39 15.48
CA GLU A 98 9.55 14.06 15.70
C GLU A 98 8.31 13.82 14.86
N LYS A 99 7.39 14.81 14.82
CA LYS A 99 6.19 14.73 13.99
C LYS A 99 6.49 14.65 12.49
N TRP A 100 7.59 15.28 12.06
CA TRP A 100 8.05 15.22 10.68
C TRP A 100 8.68 13.87 10.35
N GLU A 101 9.54 13.34 11.19
CA GLU A 101 10.14 12.00 11.03
C GLU A 101 9.06 10.92 10.98
N ALA A 102 8.13 10.89 11.93
CA ALA A 102 7.03 9.93 11.94
C ALA A 102 6.18 10.00 10.66
N ALA A 103 5.95 11.20 10.11
CA ALA A 103 5.21 11.36 8.87
C ALA A 103 6.00 10.87 7.64
N GLU A 104 7.32 11.10 7.62
CA GLU A 104 8.19 10.63 6.53
C GLU A 104 8.34 9.11 6.55
N GLU A 105 8.51 8.50 7.71
CA GLU A 105 8.52 7.04 7.88
C GLU A 105 7.23 6.41 7.35
N GLN A 106 6.07 6.96 7.72
CA GLN A 106 4.78 6.50 7.22
C GLN A 106 4.68 6.61 5.69
N ASP A 107 5.13 7.72 5.11
CA ASP A 107 5.14 7.90 3.66
C ASP A 107 6.06 6.90 2.95
N ILE A 108 7.23 6.60 3.53
CA ILE A 108 8.18 5.60 3.03
C ILE A 108 7.57 4.19 3.10
N LEU A 109 6.96 3.82 4.22
CA LEU A 109 6.29 2.53 4.40
C LEU A 109 5.18 2.32 3.37
N LEU A 110 4.35 3.34 3.14
CA LEU A 110 3.29 3.30 2.13
C LEU A 110 3.84 3.14 0.71
N LEU A 111 4.97 3.78 0.39
CA LEU A 111 5.62 3.65 -0.91
C LEU A 111 6.19 2.24 -1.11
N ASN A 112 6.85 1.70 -0.10
CA ASN A 112 7.44 0.35 -0.14
C ASN A 112 6.36 -0.72 -0.27
N ASN A 113 5.27 -0.61 0.49
CA ASN A 113 4.14 -1.54 0.37
C ASN A 113 3.52 -1.52 -1.03
N LYS A 114 3.31 -0.32 -1.58
CA LYS A 114 2.80 -0.19 -2.95
C LYS A 114 3.74 -0.85 -3.97
N LYS A 115 5.05 -0.62 -3.84
CA LYS A 115 6.05 -1.22 -4.73
C LYS A 115 6.02 -2.74 -4.66
N LYS A 116 5.97 -3.31 -3.45
CA LYS A 116 5.86 -4.75 -3.22
C LYS A 116 4.59 -5.35 -3.84
N THR A 117 3.44 -4.70 -3.68
CA THR A 117 2.17 -5.16 -4.28
C THR A 117 2.22 -5.16 -5.81
N GLU A 118 2.84 -4.14 -6.42
CA GLU A 118 3.02 -4.10 -7.88
C GLU A 118 4.00 -5.18 -8.37
N GLU A 119 5.09 -5.44 -7.63
CA GLU A 119 6.04 -6.51 -7.93
C GLU A 119 5.38 -7.90 -7.84
N ASP A 120 4.60 -8.16 -6.79
CA ASP A 120 3.85 -9.41 -6.63
C ASP A 120 2.84 -9.60 -7.77
N ARG A 121 2.15 -8.51 -8.16
CA ARG A 121 1.21 -8.51 -9.29
C ARG A 121 1.94 -8.82 -10.61
N ALA A 122 3.07 -8.17 -10.86
CA ALA A 122 3.87 -8.37 -12.07
C ALA A 122 4.39 -9.80 -12.16
N MET A 123 4.88 -10.36 -11.04
CA MET A 123 5.32 -11.75 -10.96
C MET A 123 4.17 -12.73 -11.28
N GLY A 124 2.98 -12.50 -10.71
CA GLY A 124 1.80 -13.32 -11.00
C GLY A 124 1.33 -13.22 -12.46
N GLU A 125 1.49 -12.07 -13.10
CA GLU A 125 1.25 -11.87 -14.54
C GLU A 125 2.28 -12.61 -15.40
N GLU A 126 3.56 -12.57 -15.03
CA GLU A 126 4.63 -13.26 -15.74
C GLU A 126 4.45 -14.79 -15.71
N VAL A 127 4.12 -15.35 -14.54
CA VAL A 127 3.82 -16.78 -14.40
C VAL A 127 2.64 -17.18 -15.30
N ARG A 128 1.54 -16.41 -15.29
CA ARG A 128 0.39 -16.67 -16.18
C ARG A 128 0.79 -16.63 -17.65
N LYS A 129 1.59 -15.64 -18.06
CA LYS A 129 2.07 -15.52 -19.44
C LYS A 129 2.91 -16.73 -19.84
N ARG A 130 3.86 -17.15 -18.99
CA ARG A 130 4.74 -18.29 -19.24
C ARG A 130 3.96 -19.61 -19.37
N GLU A 131 2.96 -19.82 -18.52
CA GLU A 131 2.05 -20.99 -18.61
C GLU A 131 1.23 -20.98 -19.91
N CYS A 132 0.68 -19.82 -20.31
CA CYS A 132 -0.04 -19.68 -21.58
C CYS A 132 0.85 -19.94 -22.81
N GLU A 133 2.10 -19.46 -22.79
CA GLU A 133 3.09 -19.72 -23.84
C GLU A 133 3.42 -21.21 -23.94
N LYS A 134 3.68 -21.88 -22.81
CA LYS A 134 3.95 -23.32 -22.75
C LYS A 134 2.77 -24.15 -23.26
N LEU A 135 1.54 -23.78 -22.88
CA LEU A 135 0.33 -24.41 -23.42
C LEU A 135 0.23 -24.22 -24.93
N ARG A 136 0.46 -22.99 -25.43
CA ARG A 136 0.46 -22.69 -26.87
C ARG A 136 1.48 -23.54 -27.63
N GLU A 137 2.69 -23.70 -27.10
CA GLU A 137 3.72 -24.56 -27.70
C GLU A 137 3.31 -26.04 -27.74
N THR A 138 2.71 -26.57 -26.66
CA THR A 138 2.22 -27.96 -26.66
C THR A 138 1.10 -28.17 -27.68
N ILE A 139 0.20 -27.19 -27.85
CA ILE A 139 -0.85 -27.24 -28.88
C ILE A 139 -0.22 -27.21 -30.27
N LYS A 140 0.77 -26.34 -30.50
CA LYS A 140 1.46 -26.24 -31.79
C LYS A 140 2.14 -27.56 -32.16
N ARG A 141 2.88 -28.19 -31.23
CA ARG A 141 3.49 -29.51 -31.43
C ARG A 141 2.47 -30.60 -31.72
N LYS A 142 1.31 -30.60 -31.04
CA LYS A 142 0.24 -31.56 -31.33
C LYS A 142 -0.35 -31.38 -32.74
N ARG A 143 -0.50 -30.15 -33.22
CA ARG A 143 -0.99 -29.87 -34.58
C ARG A 143 0.02 -30.26 -35.67
N GLU A 144 1.31 -30.07 -35.42
CA GLU A 144 2.38 -30.40 -36.39
C GLU A 144 2.70 -31.90 -36.44
N GLY A 145 2.36 -32.67 -35.40
CA GLY A 145 2.49 -34.13 -35.38
C GLY A 145 1.36 -34.90 -36.10
N GLU A 146 0.28 -34.23 -36.50
CA GLU A 146 -0.83 -34.82 -37.26
C GLU A 146 -0.55 -34.75 -38.78
N GLY A 147 0.54 -35.40 -39.20
CA GLY A 147 0.95 -35.55 -40.61
C GLY A 147 0.80 -36.96 -41.17
N SER A 148 0.13 -37.89 -40.47
CA SER A 148 -0.16 -39.25 -40.97
C SER A 148 -1.32 -39.87 -40.20
N SER A 149 -2.37 -40.24 -40.95
CA SER A 149 -3.43 -41.23 -40.67
C SER A 149 -4.25 -41.13 -39.36
N GLU A 150 -5.56 -40.92 -39.56
CA GLU A 150 -6.71 -41.19 -38.67
C GLU A 150 -6.91 -40.34 -37.40
N PRO A 151 -8.19 -40.01 -37.06
CA PRO A 151 -8.52 -39.20 -35.89
C PRO A 151 -8.23 -40.01 -34.62
N THR A 152 -7.05 -39.81 -34.05
CA THR A 152 -6.71 -40.40 -32.76
C THR A 152 -7.66 -39.85 -31.69
N LYS A 153 -8.50 -40.76 -31.15
CA LYS A 153 -9.42 -40.48 -30.06
C LYS A 153 -8.64 -39.76 -28.96
N LYS A 154 -9.08 -38.55 -28.61
CA LYS A 154 -8.57 -37.79 -27.46
C LYS A 154 -8.50 -38.75 -26.28
N THR A 155 -7.28 -39.06 -25.83
CA THR A 155 -7.10 -39.91 -24.64
C THR A 155 -7.67 -39.13 -23.47
N SER A 156 -8.91 -39.47 -23.12
CA SER A 156 -9.58 -39.04 -21.90
C SER A 156 -8.62 -39.29 -20.75
N ARG A 157 -8.37 -38.26 -19.93
CA ARG A 157 -7.47 -38.35 -18.80
C ARG A 157 -7.87 -39.56 -17.96
N LYS A 158 -6.97 -40.54 -17.90
CA LYS A 158 -7.11 -41.78 -17.14
C LYS A 158 -7.30 -41.41 -15.66
N GLY A 159 -8.54 -41.40 -15.18
CA GLY A 159 -8.87 -41.08 -13.79
C GLY A 159 -10.33 -40.70 -13.61
N GLY A 160 -11.24 -41.67 -13.70
CA GLY A 160 -12.65 -41.45 -13.35
C GLY A 160 -13.65 -42.36 -14.06
N ASN A 161 -13.27 -43.05 -15.15
CA ASN A 161 -14.21 -43.89 -15.89
C ASN A 161 -14.79 -45.02 -15.02
N ASP A 162 -13.93 -45.67 -14.22
CA ASP A 162 -14.29 -46.79 -13.35
C ASP A 162 -15.26 -46.35 -12.22
N THR A 163 -15.00 -45.19 -11.59
CA THR A 163 -15.92 -44.61 -10.61
C THR A 163 -17.26 -44.18 -11.22
N ILE A 164 -17.25 -43.63 -12.43
CA ILE A 164 -18.48 -43.24 -13.14
C ILE A 164 -19.31 -44.47 -13.51
N GLU A 165 -18.67 -45.56 -13.93
CA GLU A 165 -19.31 -46.82 -14.28
C GLU A 165 -19.95 -47.47 -13.04
N PHE A 166 -19.21 -47.54 -11.92
CA PHE A 166 -19.75 -48.01 -10.64
C PHE A 166 -20.98 -47.21 -10.19
N LEU A 167 -20.95 -45.88 -10.31
CA LEU A 167 -22.11 -45.04 -9.94
C LEU A 167 -23.32 -45.27 -10.85
N ARG A 168 -23.11 -45.52 -12.15
CA ARG A 168 -24.19 -45.84 -13.09
C ARG A 168 -24.80 -47.20 -12.79
N GLU A 169 -23.98 -48.21 -12.55
CA GLU A 169 -24.45 -49.55 -12.23
C GLU A 169 -25.22 -49.58 -10.91
N LYS A 170 -24.70 -48.90 -9.88
CA LYS A 170 -25.41 -48.75 -8.61
C LYS A 170 -26.78 -48.07 -8.78
N ALA A 171 -26.85 -47.01 -9.59
CA ALA A 171 -28.12 -46.32 -9.87
C ALA A 171 -29.12 -47.22 -10.60
N ASN A 172 -28.67 -48.07 -11.53
CA ASN A 172 -29.53 -49.02 -12.22
C ASN A 172 -30.06 -50.11 -11.28
N ILE A 173 -29.20 -50.64 -10.40
CA ILE A 173 -29.60 -51.63 -9.39
C ILE A 173 -30.64 -51.04 -8.43
N ASP A 174 -30.41 -49.83 -7.91
CA ASP A 174 -31.35 -49.17 -7.01
C ASP A 174 -32.71 -48.91 -7.68
N MET A 175 -32.70 -48.52 -8.96
CA MET A 175 -33.93 -48.32 -9.74
C MET A 175 -34.69 -49.64 -9.96
N ALA A 176 -33.99 -50.73 -10.28
CA ALA A 176 -34.60 -52.04 -10.46
C ALA A 176 -35.22 -52.55 -9.15
N MET A 177 -34.49 -52.44 -8.03
CA MET A 177 -34.99 -52.81 -6.70
C MET A 177 -36.24 -52.00 -6.32
N LYS A 178 -36.26 -50.71 -6.63
CA LYS A 178 -37.41 -49.85 -6.36
C LYS A 178 -38.63 -50.21 -7.23
N GLN A 179 -38.42 -50.55 -8.49
CA GLN A 179 -39.48 -51.01 -9.38
C GLN A 179 -40.05 -52.36 -8.92
N GLU A 180 -39.19 -53.30 -8.53
CA GLU A 180 -39.61 -54.61 -8.00
C GLU A 180 -40.38 -54.46 -6.68
N GLN A 181 -39.91 -53.62 -5.76
CA GLN A 181 -40.66 -53.32 -4.53
C GLN A 181 -42.02 -52.71 -4.81
N LYS A 182 -42.12 -51.84 -5.83
CA LYS A 182 -43.38 -51.23 -6.22
C LYS A 182 -44.33 -52.27 -6.82
N ALA A 183 -43.85 -53.12 -7.73
CA ALA A 183 -44.62 -54.22 -8.30
C ALA A 183 -45.12 -55.19 -7.22
N ARG A 184 -44.26 -55.56 -6.26
CA ARG A 184 -44.64 -56.45 -5.15
C ARG A 184 -45.70 -55.84 -4.22
N ARG A 185 -45.73 -54.51 -4.07
CA ARG A 185 -46.80 -53.79 -3.34
C ARG A 185 -48.09 -53.77 -4.14
N GLU A 186 -48.01 -53.47 -5.44
CA GLU A 186 -49.17 -53.47 -6.35
C GLU A 186 -49.80 -54.87 -6.51
N GLU A 187 -49.01 -55.95 -6.40
CA GLU A 187 -49.52 -57.33 -6.36
C GLU A 187 -50.18 -57.69 -5.03
N HIS A 188 -49.67 -57.19 -3.90
CA HIS A 188 -50.23 -57.47 -2.58
C HIS A 188 -51.48 -56.63 -2.25
N GLU A 189 -51.75 -55.61 -3.08
CA GLU A 189 -52.90 -54.70 -3.02
C GLU A 189 -54.00 -55.08 -4.04
N ARG A 190 -53.82 -56.17 -4.80
CA ARG A 190 -54.84 -56.84 -5.63
C ARG A 190 -55.45 -58.04 -4.90
#